data_AF-A0AB39YGJ1-F1
#
_entry.id   AF-A0AB39YGJ1-F1
#
_cell.length_a   1.000
_cell.length_b   1.000
_cell.length_c   1.000
_cell.angle_alpha   90.00
_cell.angle_beta   90.00
_cell.angle_gamma   90.00
#
_symmetry.space_group_name_H-M   'P 1'
#
loop_
_entity.id
_entity.type
_entity.pdbx_description
1 polymer ?
#
loop_
_entity_poly.entity_id
_entity_poly.type
_entity_poly.pdbx_seq_one_letter_code
_entity_poly.pdbx_strand_id
1 'polypeptide(L)'
;MVEAMEEVISMRPSSAAATDRSSRLATCTALRCARAAVRTARWQSGGVRGAVMGRIATIGVYGFTAGAFLEKLAGGGVGLLLDLRQRRGVRGPEYSWANSVRLQRALAAEDIGYRHVKELAPTTELRHLQYREDDRQGVGKRNRVALAPEYIQRYTLEILDPFDLGALVAELPSGSATALFCVERDPEACHRSLVAERLRAEHGLPVTDIRPS
;
A
#
# COMPACT_ATOMS: atom_id res chain seq x y z
N MET A 1 48.75 -1.29 44.05
CA MET A 1 49.48 -1.95 45.15
C MET A 1 48.64 -1.72 46.39
N VAL A 2 47.93 -2.77 46.85
CA VAL A 2 47.09 -2.89 48.08
C VAL A 2 45.95 -1.85 48.25
N GLU A 3 44.73 -2.12 48.69
CA GLU A 3 44.02 -3.30 49.20
C GLU A 3 42.52 -2.92 49.31
N ALA A 4 41.68 -3.94 49.51
CA ALA A 4 40.38 -3.90 50.20
C ALA A 4 39.18 -3.16 49.56
N MET A 5 38.25 -3.95 48.99
CA MET A 5 36.82 -3.73 49.18
C MET A 5 36.11 -5.10 49.27
N GLU A 6 36.06 -5.67 50.46
CA GLU A 6 34.96 -6.54 50.88
C GLU A 6 33.89 -5.66 51.52
N GLU A 7 32.64 -5.74 51.07
CA GLU A 7 31.54 -5.91 52.02
C GLU A 7 30.29 -6.47 51.35
N VAL A 8 29.92 -7.64 51.87
CA VAL A 8 28.71 -8.41 51.61
C VAL A 8 27.64 -7.92 52.58
N ILE A 9 26.54 -7.33 52.07
CA ILE A 9 25.30 -7.19 52.83
C ILE A 9 24.17 -7.80 51.99
N SER A 10 23.99 -9.11 52.15
CA SER A 10 22.83 -9.86 51.67
C SER A 10 21.89 -10.07 52.86
N MET A 11 20.82 -9.27 52.91
CA MET A 11 19.75 -9.41 53.89
C MET A 11 18.91 -10.65 53.57
N ARG A 12 18.71 -11.46 54.61
CA ARG A 12 17.91 -12.68 54.67
C ARG A 12 16.39 -12.41 54.74
N PRO A 13 15.55 -13.45 54.57
CA PRO A 13 14.16 -13.37 54.09
C PRO A 13 13.13 -13.40 55.24
N SER A 14 11.83 -13.25 54.91
CA SER A 14 10.72 -14.14 55.36
C SER A 14 9.35 -13.44 55.37
N SER A 15 8.37 -14.02 54.66
CA SER A 15 6.97 -14.29 55.10
C SER A 15 6.16 -14.78 53.87
N ALA A 16 5.97 -16.08 53.65
CA ALA A 16 4.84 -16.91 54.14
C ALA A 16 3.46 -16.29 53.82
N ALA A 17 2.76 -16.78 52.78
CA ALA A 17 1.66 -17.78 52.83
C ALA A 17 0.36 -17.17 53.38
N ALA A 18 -0.84 -17.35 52.85
CA ALA A 18 -1.46 -18.51 52.20
C ALA A 18 -2.79 -18.09 51.55
N THR A 19 -3.28 -18.85 50.57
CA THR A 19 -4.68 -19.28 50.29
C THR A 19 -4.77 -19.68 48.82
N ASP A 20 -5.61 -20.58 48.34
CA ASP A 20 -6.28 -21.78 48.84
C ASP A 20 -6.78 -22.48 47.57
N ARG A 21 -6.97 -23.78 47.69
CA ARG A 21 -7.48 -24.77 46.75
C ARG A 21 -8.68 -24.28 45.94
N SER A 22 -8.77 -24.73 44.69
CA SER A 22 -9.74 -25.77 44.31
C SER A 22 -9.95 -25.75 42.80
N SER A 23 -9.44 -26.78 42.13
CA SER A 23 -9.93 -27.26 40.86
C SER A 23 -10.92 -28.38 41.15
N ARG A 24 -12.11 -28.34 40.54
CA ARG A 24 -12.78 -29.45 39.84
C ARG A 24 -14.29 -29.23 39.67
N LEU A 25 -14.70 -29.37 38.40
CA LEU A 25 -15.85 -30.12 37.89
C LEU A 25 -17.29 -29.69 38.24
N ALA A 26 -17.95 -29.20 37.19
CA ALA A 26 -19.21 -29.72 36.62
C ALA A 26 -20.46 -29.80 37.52
N THR A 27 -21.43 -28.94 37.27
CA THR A 27 -22.80 -29.29 36.81
C THR A 27 -23.69 -28.04 36.70
N CYS A 28 -24.50 -27.96 35.63
CA CYS A 28 -25.88 -27.41 35.57
C CYS A 28 -26.24 -27.16 34.10
N THR A 29 -26.95 -28.08 33.45
CA THR A 29 -28.42 -28.08 33.30
C THR A 29 -28.94 -27.01 32.34
N ALA A 30 -29.30 -27.51 31.15
CA ALA A 30 -30.28 -27.04 30.19
C ALA A 30 -31.05 -25.74 30.49
N LEU A 31 -30.94 -24.78 29.55
CA LEU A 31 -32.02 -23.88 29.18
C LEU A 31 -32.00 -23.67 27.66
N ARG A 32 -33.05 -24.20 27.02
CA ARG A 32 -33.42 -23.92 25.64
C ARG A 32 -33.88 -22.47 25.54
N CYS A 33 -33.47 -21.74 24.50
CA CYS A 33 -34.27 -20.67 23.96
C CYS A 33 -33.95 -20.41 22.48
N ALA A 34 -35.04 -20.42 21.69
CA ALA A 34 -35.25 -19.75 20.42
C ALA A 34 -34.37 -20.10 19.20
N ARG A 35 -35.03 -20.82 18.28
CA ARG A 35 -34.81 -20.78 16.83
C ARG A 35 -34.61 -19.34 16.35
N ALA A 36 -33.53 -19.07 15.64
CA ALA A 36 -33.50 -18.03 14.61
C ALA A 36 -32.98 -18.68 13.33
N ALA A 37 -33.92 -18.94 12.41
CA ALA A 37 -33.63 -19.42 11.08
C ALA A 37 -32.62 -18.48 10.41
N VAL A 38 -31.53 -19.06 9.89
CA VAL A 38 -30.66 -18.42 8.93
C VAL A 38 -31.53 -18.07 7.71
N ARG A 39 -32.08 -16.85 7.69
CA ARG A 39 -32.67 -16.28 6.48
C ARG A 39 -31.52 -16.05 5.53
N THR A 40 -31.37 -16.95 4.58
CA THR A 40 -30.66 -16.69 3.33
C THR A 40 -31.30 -15.44 2.72
N ALA A 41 -30.63 -14.29 2.90
CA ALA A 41 -30.95 -13.09 2.17
C ALA A 41 -30.62 -13.37 0.71
N ARG A 42 -31.64 -13.82 -0.02
CA ARG A 42 -31.71 -13.88 -1.47
C ARG A 42 -31.37 -12.46 -1.96
N TRP A 43 -30.13 -12.26 -2.41
CA TRP A 43 -29.74 -11.06 -3.13
C TRP A 43 -30.58 -11.02 -4.41
N GLN A 44 -31.61 -10.18 -4.40
CA GLN A 44 -32.42 -9.91 -5.56
C GLN A 44 -31.62 -8.98 -6.45
N SER A 45 -31.24 -9.48 -7.62
CA SER A 45 -30.64 -8.74 -8.73
C SER A 45 -31.65 -7.71 -9.26
N GLY A 46 -31.76 -6.58 -8.56
CA GLY A 46 -32.32 -5.34 -9.09
C GLY A 46 -31.29 -4.71 -10.02
N GLY A 47 -31.65 -4.55 -11.30
CA GLY A 47 -30.75 -4.11 -12.36
C GLY A 47 -29.94 -2.86 -12.03
N VAL A 48 -28.62 -3.02 -12.00
CA VAL A 48 -27.68 -1.91 -12.03
C VAL A 48 -27.70 -1.35 -13.45
N ARG A 49 -28.48 -0.29 -13.67
CA ARG A 49 -28.20 0.61 -14.80
C ARG A 49 -26.81 1.19 -14.53
N GLY A 50 -25.83 0.73 -15.33
CA GLY A 50 -24.40 1.04 -15.29
C GLY A 50 -23.98 2.11 -14.29
N ALA A 51 -23.66 1.69 -13.06
CA ALA A 51 -22.77 2.50 -12.23
C ALA A 51 -21.46 2.59 -13.02
N VAL A 52 -21.04 3.80 -13.39
CA VAL A 52 -19.76 4.02 -14.05
C VAL A 52 -18.70 3.56 -13.04
N MET A 53 -18.19 2.34 -13.23
CA MET A 53 -17.21 1.75 -12.34
C MET A 53 -15.90 2.51 -12.56
N GLY A 54 -15.32 3.04 -11.47
CA GLY A 54 -13.99 3.61 -11.52
C GLY A 54 -12.99 2.61 -12.11
N ARG A 55 -12.03 3.11 -12.88
CA ARG A 55 -10.96 2.30 -13.48
C ARG A 55 -9.63 2.71 -12.89
N ILE A 56 -8.75 1.75 -12.63
CA ILE A 56 -7.38 2.02 -12.18
C ILE A 56 -6.44 1.86 -13.36
N ALA A 57 -5.52 2.81 -13.50
CA ALA A 57 -4.37 2.70 -14.37
C ALA A 57 -3.08 2.72 -13.55
N THR A 58 -2.01 2.08 -14.02
CA THR A 58 -0.66 2.31 -13.48
C THR A 58 0.19 3.02 -14.51
N ILE A 59 1.07 3.93 -14.07
CA ILE A 59 1.96 4.65 -14.99
C ILE A 59 3.28 5.03 -14.30
N GLY A 60 4.36 4.98 -15.09
CA GLY A 60 5.73 5.30 -14.71
C GLY A 60 6.28 6.57 -15.35
N VAL A 61 7.48 6.97 -14.92
CA VAL A 61 8.20 8.11 -15.52
C VAL A 61 9.23 7.62 -16.54
N TYR A 62 10.02 6.61 -16.20
CA TYR A 62 11.13 6.18 -17.04
C TYR A 62 10.65 5.65 -18.39
N GLY A 63 11.33 6.09 -19.46
CA GLY A 63 10.95 5.80 -20.85
C GLY A 63 9.93 6.77 -21.46
N PHE A 64 9.36 7.70 -20.69
CA PHE A 64 8.47 8.74 -21.21
C PHE A 64 9.18 10.08 -21.42
N THR A 65 8.76 10.78 -22.48
CA THR A 65 8.85 12.24 -22.54
C THR A 65 7.63 12.85 -21.84
N ALA A 66 7.70 14.14 -21.48
CA ALA A 66 6.57 14.83 -20.86
C ALA A 66 5.30 14.80 -21.74
N GLY A 67 5.44 15.05 -23.05
CA GLY A 67 4.31 15.02 -23.98
C GLY A 67 3.68 13.63 -24.10
N ALA A 68 4.50 12.60 -24.34
CA ALA A 68 4.00 11.23 -24.45
C ALA A 68 3.34 10.73 -23.15
N PHE A 69 3.82 11.19 -21.99
CA PHE A 69 3.19 10.88 -20.71
C PHE A 69 1.77 11.46 -20.62
N LEU A 70 1.60 12.74 -20.96
CA LEU A 70 0.29 13.40 -20.94
C LEU A 70 -0.67 12.81 -21.98
N GLU A 71 -0.19 12.56 -23.20
CA GLU A 71 -0.99 11.93 -24.27
C GLU A 71 -1.54 10.57 -23.84
N LYS A 72 -0.72 9.73 -23.18
CA LYS A 72 -1.20 8.43 -22.69
C LYS A 72 -2.20 8.56 -21.55
N LEU A 73 -2.04 9.54 -20.65
CA LEU A 73 -3.04 9.80 -19.61
C LEU A 73 -4.37 10.25 -20.20
N ALA A 74 -4.35 11.20 -21.13
CA ALA A 74 -5.53 11.69 -21.83
C ALA A 74 -6.21 10.57 -22.63
N GLY A 75 -5.45 9.81 -23.42
CA GLY A 75 -5.96 8.66 -24.18
C GLY A 75 -6.51 7.53 -23.30
N GLY A 76 -6.02 7.38 -22.07
CA GLY A 76 -6.56 6.47 -21.06
C GLY A 76 -7.83 6.98 -20.36
N GLY A 77 -8.23 8.23 -20.61
CA GLY A 77 -9.34 8.89 -19.92
C GLY A 77 -9.06 9.08 -18.42
N VAL A 78 -7.79 9.35 -18.06
CA VAL A 78 -7.39 9.60 -16.68
C VAL A 78 -7.84 10.99 -16.26
N GLY A 79 -8.66 11.07 -15.21
CA GLY A 79 -9.08 12.35 -14.61
C GLY A 79 -8.43 12.64 -13.25
N LEU A 80 -7.75 11.66 -12.67
CA LEU A 80 -7.04 11.82 -11.39
C LEU A 80 -5.74 11.02 -11.41
N LEU A 81 -4.63 11.65 -11.00
CA LEU A 81 -3.36 10.99 -10.77
C LEU A 81 -3.04 10.96 -9.27
N LEU A 82 -2.88 9.74 -8.74
CA LEU A 82 -2.41 9.48 -7.38
C LEU A 82 -0.91 9.27 -7.38
N ASP A 83 -0.16 10.25 -6.87
CA ASP A 83 1.28 10.17 -6.71
C ASP A 83 1.60 9.36 -5.45
N LEU A 84 2.24 8.20 -5.61
CA LEU A 84 2.61 7.29 -4.52
C LEU A 84 4.08 7.43 -4.12
N ARG A 85 4.76 8.49 -4.57
CA ARG A 85 6.19 8.67 -4.30
C ARG A 85 6.41 9.19 -2.89
N GLN A 86 7.40 8.62 -2.20
CA GLN A 86 7.87 9.14 -0.92
C GLN A 86 8.50 10.54 -1.08
N ARG A 87 9.31 10.71 -2.14
CA ARG A 87 9.95 11.98 -2.51
C ARG A 87 9.55 12.32 -3.94
N ARG A 88 9.00 13.52 -4.14
CA ARG A 88 8.43 13.96 -5.43
C ARG A 88 9.43 14.65 -6.35
N GLY A 89 10.72 14.37 -6.13
CA GLY A 89 11.83 14.89 -6.91
C GLY A 89 12.55 13.75 -7.63
N VAL A 90 12.76 13.91 -8.94
CA VAL A 90 13.60 13.06 -9.77
C VAL A 90 14.90 13.80 -10.06
N ARG A 91 16.04 13.08 -9.99
CA ARG A 91 17.37 13.65 -10.22
C ARG A 91 17.71 13.67 -11.71
N GLY A 92 18.45 14.70 -12.12
CA GLY A 92 18.92 14.88 -13.49
C GLY A 92 17.93 15.64 -14.39
N PRO A 93 18.39 16.18 -15.52
CA PRO A 93 17.57 17.01 -16.41
C PRO A 93 16.51 16.20 -17.18
N GLU A 94 16.84 14.96 -17.56
CA GLU A 94 16.04 14.06 -18.40
C GLU A 94 14.58 13.92 -17.93
N TYR A 95 14.37 13.70 -16.64
CA TYR A 95 13.04 13.50 -16.04
C TYR A 95 12.61 14.67 -15.13
N SER A 96 13.24 15.83 -15.29
CA SER A 96 12.96 16.99 -14.45
C SER A 96 11.53 17.53 -14.61
N TRP A 97 10.84 17.15 -15.68
CA TRP A 97 9.41 17.41 -15.91
C TRP A 97 8.51 16.68 -14.90
N ALA A 98 8.94 15.52 -14.39
CA ALA A 98 8.18 14.72 -13.41
C ALA A 98 8.31 15.22 -11.97
N ASN A 99 9.06 16.30 -11.73
CA ASN A 99 9.13 16.97 -10.42
C ASN A 99 7.78 17.59 -10.07
N SER A 100 7.33 17.41 -8.82
CA SER A 100 5.98 17.76 -8.34
C SER A 100 5.37 19.03 -8.94
N VAL A 101 6.02 20.18 -8.80
CA VAL A 101 5.48 21.47 -9.25
C VAL A 101 5.27 21.51 -10.77
N ARG A 102 6.19 20.95 -11.55
CA ARG A 102 6.08 20.92 -13.01
C ARG A 102 5.03 19.92 -13.46
N LEU A 103 5.02 18.74 -12.84
CA LEU A 103 4.04 17.69 -13.11
C LEU A 103 2.62 18.19 -12.83
N GLN A 104 2.37 18.83 -11.68
CA GLN A 104 1.05 19.35 -11.33
C GLN A 104 0.57 20.42 -12.30
N ARG A 105 1.46 21.33 -12.73
CA ARG A 105 1.13 22.35 -13.73
C ARG A 105 0.74 21.72 -15.08
N ALA A 106 1.50 20.71 -15.51
CA ALA A 106 1.23 20.01 -16.75
C ALA A 106 -0.09 19.23 -16.71
N LEU A 107 -0.37 18.53 -15.60
CA LEU A 107 -1.63 17.80 -15.40
C LEU A 107 -2.84 18.75 -15.37
N ALA A 108 -2.70 19.89 -14.68
CA ALA A 108 -3.77 20.89 -14.61
C ALA A 108 -4.09 21.53 -15.97
N ALA A 109 -3.11 21.64 -16.87
CA ALA A 109 -3.33 22.12 -18.24
C ALA A 109 -4.15 21.14 -19.10
N GLU A 110 -4.21 19.87 -18.69
CA GLU A 110 -4.98 18.80 -19.34
C GLU A 110 -6.25 18.43 -18.53
N ASP A 111 -6.66 19.26 -17.58
CA ASP A 111 -7.78 19.02 -16.65
C ASP A 111 -7.67 17.71 -15.84
N ILE A 112 -6.45 17.25 -15.57
CA ILE A 112 -6.18 16.05 -14.76
C ILE A 112 -5.91 16.46 -13.32
N GLY A 113 -6.73 15.95 -12.40
CA GLY A 113 -6.54 16.14 -10.96
C GLY A 113 -5.25 15.48 -10.45
N TYR A 114 -4.68 16.02 -9.37
CA TYR A 114 -3.50 15.48 -8.73
C TYR A 114 -3.73 15.33 -7.23
N ARG A 115 -3.40 14.16 -6.67
CA ARG A 115 -3.37 13.92 -5.23
C ARG A 115 -2.09 13.18 -4.86
N HIS A 116 -1.39 13.66 -3.83
CA HIS A 116 -0.25 12.96 -3.25
C HIS A 116 -0.74 12.07 -2.11
N VAL A 117 -0.51 10.76 -2.21
CA VAL A 117 -0.87 9.78 -1.17
C VAL A 117 0.42 9.23 -0.59
N LYS A 118 0.98 9.97 0.38
CA LYS A 118 2.31 9.69 0.95
C LYS A 118 2.27 8.46 1.85
N GLU A 119 1.12 8.14 2.41
CA GLU A 119 0.83 7.03 3.29
C GLU A 119 1.02 5.68 2.58
N LEU A 120 0.79 5.63 1.26
CA LEU A 120 1.08 4.46 0.41
C LEU A 120 2.50 4.47 -0.16
N ALA A 121 3.36 5.40 0.25
CA ALA A 121 4.74 5.42 -0.22
C ALA A 121 5.61 4.47 0.62
N PRO A 122 6.54 3.72 0.01
CA PRO A 122 7.48 2.89 0.76
C PRO A 122 8.38 3.74 1.65
N THR A 123 8.66 3.23 2.85
CA THR A 123 9.59 3.84 3.80
C THR A 123 11.02 3.84 3.24
N THR A 124 11.90 4.63 3.87
CA THR A 124 13.31 4.64 3.50
C THR A 124 13.97 3.27 3.73
N GLU A 125 13.58 2.56 4.79
CA GLU A 125 14.05 1.21 5.08
C GLU A 125 13.63 0.21 4.01
N LEU A 126 12.36 0.20 3.58
CA LEU A 126 11.91 -0.67 2.49
C LEU A 126 12.66 -0.37 1.18
N ARG A 127 12.93 0.90 0.89
CA ARG A 127 13.73 1.27 -0.30
C ARG A 127 15.16 0.75 -0.21
N HIS A 128 15.81 0.84 0.95
CA HIS A 128 17.14 0.30 1.16
C HIS A 128 17.15 -1.23 1.08
N LEU A 129 16.10 -1.90 1.57
CA LEU A 129 15.92 -3.34 1.41
C LEU A 129 15.93 -3.73 -0.06
N GLN A 130 15.15 -3.05 -0.91
CA GLN A 130 15.17 -3.30 -2.35
C GLN A 130 16.54 -3.01 -2.97
N TYR A 131 17.22 -1.93 -2.56
CA TYR A 131 18.54 -1.59 -3.10
C TYR A 131 19.59 -2.66 -2.78
N ARG A 132 19.58 -3.24 -1.58
CA ARG A 132 20.48 -4.34 -1.24
C ARG A 132 20.25 -5.57 -2.10
N GLU A 133 18.99 -5.87 -2.42
CA GLU A 133 18.66 -6.95 -3.34
C GLU A 133 19.15 -6.65 -4.76
N ASP A 134 18.85 -5.45 -5.26
CA ASP A 134 19.29 -5.00 -6.58
C ASP A 134 20.83 -5.09 -6.72
N ASP A 135 21.57 -4.63 -5.71
CA ASP A 135 23.03 -4.69 -5.66
C ASP A 135 23.53 -6.15 -5.62
N ARG A 136 22.87 -7.03 -4.86
CA ARG A 136 23.20 -8.47 -4.82
C ARG A 136 23.04 -9.15 -6.17
N GLN A 137 22.04 -8.75 -6.95
CA GLN A 137 21.77 -9.28 -8.29
C GLN A 137 22.56 -8.57 -9.39
N GLY A 138 23.33 -7.52 -9.06
CA GLY A 138 24.03 -6.70 -10.05
C GLY A 138 23.09 -5.91 -10.98
N VAL A 139 21.86 -5.64 -10.54
CA VAL A 139 20.84 -4.95 -11.33
C VAL A 139 20.82 -3.47 -10.97
N GLY A 140 21.02 -2.59 -11.96
CA GLY A 140 20.90 -1.15 -11.76
C GLY A 140 19.44 -0.75 -11.43
N LYS A 141 19.25 0.27 -10.57
CA LYS A 141 17.92 0.72 -10.11
C LYS A 141 16.92 1.06 -11.23
N ARG A 142 17.40 1.53 -12.39
CA ARG A 142 16.57 1.85 -13.58
C ARG A 142 16.24 0.62 -14.43
N ASN A 143 16.96 -0.48 -14.24
CA ASN A 143 16.84 -1.73 -15.00
C ASN A 143 16.13 -2.83 -14.19
N ARG A 144 15.69 -2.54 -12.95
CA ARG A 144 14.89 -3.47 -12.15
C ARG A 144 13.59 -3.76 -12.88
N VAL A 145 13.26 -5.05 -13.02
CA VAL A 145 12.03 -5.54 -13.65
C VAL A 145 11.05 -6.17 -12.66
N ALA A 146 11.49 -6.48 -11.43
CA ALA A 146 10.67 -7.10 -10.39
C ALA A 146 11.06 -6.61 -9.00
N LEU A 147 10.11 -6.58 -8.07
CA LEU A 147 10.36 -6.35 -6.64
C LEU A 147 10.93 -7.59 -5.96
N ALA A 148 11.74 -7.36 -4.92
CA ALA A 148 12.24 -8.44 -4.06
C ALA A 148 11.08 -9.09 -3.29
N PRO A 149 11.06 -10.42 -3.10
CA PRO A 149 10.00 -11.08 -2.33
C PRO A 149 9.84 -10.53 -0.91
N GLU A 150 10.95 -10.26 -0.22
CA GLU A 150 10.93 -9.66 1.12
C GLU A 150 10.37 -8.22 1.10
N TYR A 151 10.67 -7.46 0.03
CA TYR A 151 10.09 -6.12 -0.14
C TYR A 151 8.57 -6.20 -0.26
N ILE A 152 8.06 -7.12 -1.09
CA ILE A 152 6.61 -7.31 -1.31
C ILE A 152 5.95 -7.66 0.02
N GLN A 153 6.49 -8.65 0.75
CA GLN A 153 5.95 -9.07 2.03
C GLN A 153 5.87 -7.92 3.04
N ARG A 154 6.98 -7.21 3.24
CA ARG A 154 7.03 -6.13 4.23
C ARG A 154 6.21 -4.92 3.81
N TYR A 155 6.21 -4.54 2.53
CA TYR A 155 5.35 -3.47 2.03
C TYR A 155 3.87 -3.79 2.27
N THR A 156 3.45 -5.02 1.99
CA THR A 156 2.06 -5.44 2.24
C THR A 156 1.71 -5.31 3.72
N LEU A 157 2.50 -5.92 4.62
CA LEU A 157 2.19 -5.95 6.05
C LEU A 157 2.30 -4.58 6.73
N GLU A 158 3.31 -3.78 6.38
CA GLU A 158 3.63 -2.54 7.10
C GLU A 158 2.92 -1.31 6.54
N ILE A 159 2.53 -1.34 5.26
CA ILE A 159 1.99 -0.17 4.55
C ILE A 159 0.59 -0.43 4.00
N LEU A 160 0.41 -1.53 3.25
CA LEU A 160 -0.83 -1.75 2.52
C LEU A 160 -1.97 -2.25 3.42
N ASP A 161 -1.71 -3.24 4.26
CA ASP A 161 -2.70 -3.83 5.18
C ASP A 161 -3.28 -2.83 6.20
N PRO A 162 -2.50 -1.91 6.81
CA PRO A 162 -3.08 -0.92 7.73
C PRO A 162 -3.73 0.29 7.02
N PHE A 163 -3.60 0.44 5.70
CA PHE A 163 -4.16 1.57 4.96
C PHE A 163 -5.63 1.33 4.60
N ASP A 164 -6.51 2.30 4.88
CA ASP A 164 -7.93 2.22 4.53
C ASP A 164 -8.14 2.50 3.02
N LEU A 165 -8.01 1.45 2.21
CA LEU A 165 -8.30 1.51 0.77
C LEU A 165 -9.79 1.76 0.49
N GLY A 166 -10.69 1.36 1.38
CA GLY A 166 -12.12 1.60 1.23
C GLY A 166 -12.45 3.09 1.24
N ALA A 167 -11.89 3.82 2.20
CA ALA A 167 -12.00 5.28 2.26
C ALA A 167 -11.40 5.95 1.02
N LEU A 168 -10.23 5.50 0.56
CA LEU A 168 -9.62 6.02 -0.67
C LEU A 168 -10.55 5.80 -1.88
N VAL A 169 -11.08 4.59 -2.04
CA VAL A 169 -11.98 4.22 -3.17
C VAL A 169 -13.26 5.05 -3.16
N ALA A 170 -13.83 5.33 -1.98
CA ALA A 170 -15.04 6.15 -1.85
C ALA A 170 -14.85 7.59 -2.35
N GLU A 171 -13.60 8.09 -2.36
CA GLU A 171 -13.25 9.43 -2.82
C GLU A 171 -12.82 9.48 -4.30
N LEU A 172 -12.69 8.32 -4.98
CA LEU A 172 -12.26 8.27 -6.38
C LEU A 172 -13.37 8.74 -7.33
N PRO A 173 -13.00 9.41 -8.43
CA PRO A 173 -13.97 9.78 -9.47
C PRO A 173 -14.54 8.53 -10.14
N SER A 174 -15.86 8.46 -10.25
CA SER A 174 -16.56 7.37 -10.94
C SER A 174 -16.57 7.54 -12.46
N GLY A 175 -16.42 8.77 -12.98
CA GLY A 175 -16.52 9.09 -14.40
C GLY A 175 -15.21 8.99 -15.20
N SER A 176 -14.07 8.77 -14.55
CA SER A 176 -12.74 8.76 -15.18
C SER A 176 -11.85 7.68 -14.60
N ALA A 177 -10.75 7.38 -15.29
CA ALA A 177 -9.72 6.51 -14.74
C ALA A 177 -8.89 7.27 -13.68
N THR A 178 -8.46 6.56 -12.65
CA THR A 178 -7.48 7.03 -11.67
C THR A 178 -6.14 6.35 -11.93
N ALA A 179 -5.08 7.13 -12.17
CA ALA A 179 -3.74 6.62 -12.41
C ALA A 179 -2.91 6.57 -11.12
N LEU A 180 -2.41 5.40 -10.76
CA LEU A 180 -1.39 5.20 -9.73
C LEU A 180 -0.01 5.47 -10.32
N PHE A 181 0.68 6.44 -9.75
CA PHE A 181 1.91 6.99 -10.31
C PHE A 181 3.13 6.79 -9.40
N CYS A 182 4.21 6.32 -10.00
CA CYS A 182 5.55 6.26 -9.41
C CYS A 182 6.61 6.39 -10.53
N VAL A 183 7.91 6.25 -10.21
CA VAL A 183 9.00 6.57 -11.16
C VAL A 183 9.38 5.43 -12.09
N GLU A 184 9.38 4.19 -11.60
CA GLU A 184 9.83 3.01 -12.36
C GLU A 184 9.01 2.81 -13.65
N ARG A 185 9.65 2.34 -14.73
CA ARG A 185 8.99 2.08 -16.02
C ARG A 185 7.95 0.97 -15.87
N ASP A 186 8.39 -0.18 -15.40
CA ASP A 186 7.57 -1.38 -15.30
C ASP A 186 6.84 -1.43 -13.95
N PRO A 187 5.51 -1.67 -13.92
CA PRO A 187 4.74 -1.80 -12.68
C PRO A 187 5.23 -2.97 -11.80
N GLU A 188 5.72 -4.04 -12.40
CA GLU A 188 6.29 -5.20 -11.69
C GLU A 188 7.52 -4.83 -10.84
N ALA A 189 8.23 -3.77 -11.22
CA ALA A 189 9.41 -3.27 -10.52
C ALA A 189 9.09 -2.25 -9.41
N CYS A 190 7.81 -2.01 -9.12
CA CYS A 190 7.34 -0.87 -8.35
C CYS A 190 6.18 -1.23 -7.41
N HIS A 191 6.10 -0.60 -6.24
CA HIS A 191 5.03 -0.83 -5.28
C HIS A 191 3.63 -0.46 -5.78
N ARG A 192 3.52 0.37 -6.84
CA ARG A 192 2.23 0.74 -7.42
C ARG A 192 1.44 -0.47 -7.96
N SER A 193 2.11 -1.53 -8.40
CA SER A 193 1.44 -2.77 -8.83
C SER A 193 0.79 -3.49 -7.65
N LEU A 194 1.41 -3.48 -6.48
CA LEU A 194 0.86 -4.06 -5.25
C LEU A 194 -0.44 -3.35 -4.83
N VAL A 195 -0.44 -2.00 -4.91
CA VAL A 195 -1.64 -1.19 -4.64
C VAL A 195 -2.72 -1.47 -5.68
N ALA A 196 -2.37 -1.48 -6.98
CA ALA A 196 -3.32 -1.75 -8.06
C ALA A 196 -3.97 -3.13 -7.91
N GLU A 197 -3.18 -4.14 -7.59
CA GLU A 197 -3.64 -5.52 -7.43
C GLU A 197 -4.60 -5.64 -6.23
N ARG A 198 -4.29 -4.98 -5.11
CA ARG A 198 -5.17 -4.96 -3.94
C ARG A 198 -6.50 -4.26 -4.23
N LEU A 199 -6.47 -3.12 -4.95
CA LEU A 199 -7.68 -2.44 -5.42
C LEU A 199 -8.53 -3.33 -6.33
N ARG A 200 -7.89 -4.10 -7.21
CA ARG A 200 -8.57 -5.07 -8.08
C ARG A 200 -9.22 -6.19 -7.27
N ALA A 201 -8.48 -6.78 -6.34
CA ALA A 201 -8.92 -7.93 -5.55
C ALA A 201 -10.04 -7.58 -4.56
N GLU A 202 -9.95 -6.45 -3.86
CA GLU A 202 -10.88 -6.10 -2.78
C GLU A 202 -12.06 -5.23 -3.25
N HIS A 203 -11.87 -4.43 -4.29
CA HIS A 203 -12.89 -3.48 -4.78
C HIS A 203 -13.36 -3.73 -6.21
N GLY A 204 -12.83 -4.76 -6.89
CA GLY A 204 -13.26 -5.13 -8.25
C GLY A 204 -12.95 -4.08 -9.31
N LEU A 205 -12.02 -3.15 -9.03
CA LEU A 205 -11.66 -2.09 -9.98
C LEU A 205 -10.75 -2.68 -11.07
N PRO A 206 -11.11 -2.57 -12.36
CA PRO A 206 -10.26 -3.04 -13.44
C PRO A 206 -8.95 -2.24 -13.47
N VAL A 207 -7.84 -2.93 -13.71
CA VAL A 207 -6.50 -2.36 -13.76
C VAL A 207 -5.95 -2.42 -15.19
N THR A 208 -5.31 -1.35 -15.65
CA THR A 208 -4.58 -1.32 -16.92
C THR A 208 -3.21 -0.67 -16.73
N ASP A 209 -2.16 -1.29 -17.25
CA ASP A 209 -0.81 -0.73 -17.17
C ASP A 209 -0.50 0.13 -18.39
N ILE A 210 -0.18 1.41 -18.16
CA ILE A 210 0.26 2.34 -19.20
C ILE A 210 1.78 2.29 -19.29
N ARG A 211 2.28 1.73 -20.41
CA ARG A 211 3.71 1.64 -20.71
C ARG A 211 4.10 2.59 -21.84
N PRO A 212 5.39 3.01 -21.92
CA PRO A 212 5.90 3.71 -23.08
C PRO A 212 5.71 2.87 -24.35
N SER A 213 5.41 3.54 -25.47
CA SER A 213 5.35 2.90 -26.80
C SER A 213 6.72 2.39 -27.25
#